data_AF-A0A8J5ZZS2-F1
#
_entry.id   AF-A0A8J5ZZS2-F1
#
_cell.length_a   1.000
_cell.length_b   1.000
_cell.length_c   1.000
_cell.angle_alpha   90.00
_cell.angle_beta   90.00
_cell.angle_gamma   90.00
#
_symmetry.space_group_name_H-M   'P 1'
#
loop_
_entity.id
_entity.type
_entity.pdbx_description
1 polymer ?
#
loop_
_entity_poly.entity_id
_entity_poly.type
_entity_poly.pdbx_seq_one_letter_code
_entity_poly.pdbx_strand_id
1 'polypeptide(L)'
;MGGGSIPRLSPLEFQYALFDEAESYTPPAALLIMASPSSFTYYCPPSSSPVWSEPLYSLRPEHARERLQDDSVETVTSIEQAKVEEKIQEVFSAYKFNHLVPRCRDSKAAQSKFGMVLGRWPGPWQAWVPVGWEAGRPLSPRRISPSRLLCLLLLLLLFLLLLLVGTGVLITLPIKARVQTQREKHFHYLKRGLRQLTDAYECLDASRPWLCYWILHSLELLDEPIPQMVATDVCQFLELCQSPEGGFGGGPGQYPHLAPTYAAVNALCIIGTEEAYDVINREKLLQYLYSLKQPDGSFLMHVGGEVDVRSAYCATSVASLTNIITPDLFEGTAEWIARCQNWEGGIGGVPGMEAHGGYTFCGLAALVILKKERSLNLKSLLQWVTSRQMRFEGGFQGRCNKLVDGCYSFWQAGLLPLLHRALHTQGDPALSMSHWMFHQQALQEYILMCCQCPAGGLLDKPGKSRDFYHTCYCLSGLSIAQHFGSGAMLHDVVLGVPENALQPTHPVYNIGPDKVIQATMHFLQKPVPGFEEHEDEATAEPASD
;
A
#
# COMPACT_ATOMS: atom_id res chain seq x y z
N MET A 1 -26.86 -7.73 37.74
CA MET A 1 -25.73 -6.98 38.34
C MET A 1 -24.51 -7.88 38.27
N GLY A 2 -23.37 -7.56 37.65
CA GLY A 2 -23.02 -6.41 36.83
C GLY A 2 -22.36 -6.87 35.52
N GLY A 3 -22.55 -6.08 34.47
CA GLY A 3 -21.88 -6.28 33.19
C GLY A 3 -20.40 -5.89 33.32
N GLY A 4 -19.51 -6.85 33.05
CA GLY A 4 -18.09 -6.60 32.85
C GLY A 4 -17.85 -6.35 31.37
N SER A 5 -17.50 -5.11 31.03
CA SER A 5 -17.02 -4.72 29.70
C SER A 5 -15.71 -5.44 29.37
N ILE A 6 -15.71 -6.22 28.29
CA ILE A 6 -14.51 -6.79 27.66
C ILE A 6 -13.67 -5.60 27.13
N PRO A 7 -12.38 -5.46 27.48
CA PRO A 7 -11.53 -4.40 26.92
C PRO A 7 -11.23 -4.69 25.44
N ARG A 8 -11.35 -3.67 24.58
CA ARG A 8 -10.94 -3.74 23.16
C ARG A 8 -9.42 -3.63 23.07
N LEU A 9 -8.75 -4.71 22.66
CA LEU A 9 -7.38 -4.67 22.13
C LEU A 9 -7.38 -3.94 20.78
N SER A 10 -6.26 -3.32 20.40
CA SER A 10 -6.18 -2.60 19.12
C SER A 10 -6.16 -3.57 17.92
N PRO A 11 -6.69 -3.20 16.73
CA PRO A 11 -6.69 -4.04 15.55
C PRO A 11 -5.31 -4.58 15.13
N LEU A 12 -4.23 -3.83 15.43
CA LEU A 12 -2.83 -4.23 15.17
C LEU A 12 -2.29 -5.27 16.16
N GLU A 13 -2.72 -5.25 17.42
CA GLU A 13 -2.29 -6.26 18.43
C GLU A 13 -2.95 -7.62 18.18
N PHE A 14 -4.18 -7.64 17.64
CA PHE A 14 -4.90 -8.87 17.30
C PHE A 14 -4.60 -9.42 15.91
N GLN A 15 -4.05 -8.60 14.99
CA GLN A 15 -3.55 -9.05 13.68
C GLN A 15 -2.58 -10.23 13.79
N TYR A 16 -1.95 -10.44 14.96
CA TYR A 16 -0.97 -11.49 15.20
C TYR A 16 -1.44 -12.58 16.18
N ALA A 17 -2.44 -12.31 17.04
CA ALA A 17 -2.96 -13.30 18.00
C ALA A 17 -3.80 -14.42 17.33
N LEU A 18 -4.44 -14.16 16.19
CA LEU A 18 -5.12 -15.19 15.40
C LEU A 18 -4.17 -16.11 14.62
N PHE A 19 -2.87 -15.82 14.63
CA PHE A 19 -1.86 -16.61 13.94
C PHE A 19 -1.06 -17.56 14.82
N ASP A 20 -1.08 -17.41 16.15
CA ASP A 20 -0.25 -18.20 17.08
C ASP A 20 -1.01 -19.26 17.91
N GLU A 21 -2.35 -19.20 18.06
CA GLU A 21 -3.07 -20.14 18.94
C GLU A 21 -4.32 -20.77 18.28
N ALA A 22 -4.14 -21.96 17.71
CA ALA A 22 -5.24 -22.88 17.41
C ALA A 22 -4.79 -24.35 17.54
N GLU A 23 -4.01 -24.67 18.58
CA GLU A 23 -3.79 -26.05 19.02
C GLU A 23 -3.85 -26.12 20.56
N SER A 24 -4.79 -26.93 21.07
CA SER A 24 -5.05 -27.29 22.49
C SER A 24 -5.73 -26.23 23.39
N TYR A 25 -7.06 -26.29 23.48
CA TYR A 25 -7.84 -25.60 24.51
C TYR A 25 -7.84 -26.39 25.83
N THR A 26 -7.00 -25.98 26.77
CA THR A 26 -7.28 -26.05 28.23
C THR A 26 -6.90 -24.69 28.81
N PRO A 27 -7.78 -23.99 29.55
CA PRO A 27 -7.55 -22.60 29.92
C PRO A 27 -6.60 -22.51 31.13
N PRO A 28 -5.48 -21.76 31.09
CA PRO A 28 -4.81 -21.32 32.29
C PRO A 28 -5.18 -19.86 32.60
N ALA A 29 -5.36 -19.61 33.89
CA ALA A 29 -5.69 -18.34 34.51
C ALA A 29 -4.98 -17.12 33.90
N ALA A 30 -5.79 -16.12 33.51
CA ALA A 30 -5.35 -14.82 33.04
C ALA A 30 -4.46 -14.11 34.09
N LEU A 31 -3.19 -13.87 33.74
CA LEU A 31 -2.37 -12.88 34.42
C LEU A 31 -2.57 -11.53 33.72
N LEU A 32 -3.51 -10.75 34.25
CA LEU A 32 -3.81 -9.38 33.83
C LEU A 32 -2.63 -8.44 34.14
N ILE A 33 -2.05 -7.82 33.12
CA ILE A 33 -1.26 -6.60 33.27
C ILE A 33 -2.10 -5.43 32.77
N MET A 34 -2.49 -4.54 33.69
CA MET A 34 -3.22 -3.32 33.41
C MET A 34 -2.33 -2.31 32.69
N ALA A 35 -2.69 -1.90 31.47
CA ALA A 35 -2.16 -0.71 30.82
C ALA A 35 -3.27 0.36 30.73
N SER A 36 -3.05 1.47 31.42
CA SER A 36 -3.92 2.65 31.46
C SER A 36 -3.69 3.53 30.21
N PRO A 37 -4.67 4.34 29.75
CA PRO A 37 -4.53 5.13 28.53
C PRO A 37 -3.70 6.38 28.81
N SER A 38 -2.41 6.32 28.50
CA SER A 38 -1.53 7.49 28.49
C SER A 38 -1.07 7.77 27.06
N SER A 39 -1.60 8.88 26.51
CA SER A 39 -0.90 9.82 25.61
C SER A 39 0.10 9.19 24.63
N PHE A 40 -0.37 8.84 23.43
CA PHE A 40 0.50 8.53 22.30
C PHE A 40 1.47 9.69 22.04
N THR A 41 2.75 9.47 22.35
CA THR A 41 3.83 10.35 21.95
C THR A 41 4.44 9.76 20.70
N TYR A 42 4.18 10.42 19.56
CA TYR A 42 4.90 10.18 18.31
C TYR A 42 6.40 10.35 18.58
N TYR A 43 7.13 9.25 18.70
CA TYR A 43 8.58 9.30 18.83
C TYR A 43 9.19 9.46 17.44
N CYS A 44 9.18 10.69 16.93
CA CYS A 44 9.97 11.07 15.78
C CYS A 44 11.42 11.26 16.30
N PRO A 45 12.42 10.45 15.87
CA PRO A 45 13.80 10.78 16.17
C PRO A 45 14.06 12.19 15.66
N PRO A 46 14.84 13.03 16.36
CA PRO A 46 15.11 14.37 15.87
C PRO A 46 15.81 14.26 14.52
N SER A 47 15.07 14.50 13.43
CA SER A 47 15.70 14.71 12.14
C SER A 47 16.58 15.94 12.31
N SER A 48 17.88 15.79 12.08
CA SER A 48 18.80 16.94 11.99
C SER A 48 18.39 17.92 10.88
N SER A 49 17.53 17.46 9.96
CA SER A 49 16.87 18.28 8.94
C SER A 49 15.61 18.97 9.48
N PRO A 50 15.33 20.21 9.06
CA PRO A 50 14.09 20.89 9.41
C PRO A 50 12.84 20.08 9.02
N VAL A 51 11.75 20.18 9.78
CA VAL A 51 10.51 19.40 9.57
C VAL A 51 9.95 19.53 8.14
N TRP A 52 10.19 20.65 7.45
CA TRP A 52 9.75 20.89 6.07
C TRP A 52 10.65 20.24 4.99
N SER A 53 11.73 19.55 5.37
CA SER A 53 12.70 18.91 4.47
C SER A 53 13.03 17.49 4.91
N GLU A 54 12.80 16.52 4.03
CA GLU A 54 13.16 15.12 4.24
C GLU A 54 14.14 14.64 3.16
N PRO A 55 15.33 14.12 3.53
CA PRO A 55 16.24 13.51 2.57
C PRO A 55 15.67 12.21 1.98
N LEU A 56 15.54 12.18 0.65
CA LEU A 56 15.12 10.99 -0.10
C LEU A 56 16.33 10.15 -0.53
N TYR A 57 16.22 8.82 -0.44
CA TYR A 57 17.22 7.84 -0.85
C TYR A 57 17.56 8.00 -2.33
N SER A 58 16.55 8.06 -3.19
CA SER A 58 16.68 8.12 -4.65
C SER A 58 17.30 9.43 -5.15
N LEU A 59 17.37 10.45 -4.29
CA LEU A 59 17.98 11.76 -4.58
C LEU A 59 19.38 11.94 -4.00
N ARG A 60 19.94 10.91 -3.36
CA ARG A 60 21.32 10.95 -2.86
C ARG A 60 22.31 11.00 -4.03
N PRO A 61 23.43 11.74 -3.94
CA PRO A 61 24.39 11.84 -5.03
C PRO A 61 24.95 10.49 -5.51
N GLU A 62 25.19 9.56 -4.58
CA GLU A 62 25.69 8.22 -4.86
C GLU A 62 24.69 7.32 -5.59
N HIS A 63 23.39 7.63 -5.54
CA HIS A 63 22.33 6.85 -6.18
C HIS A 63 22.48 6.78 -7.71
N ALA A 64 23.16 7.77 -8.32
CA ALA A 64 23.49 7.74 -9.75
C ALA A 64 24.38 6.55 -10.14
N ARG A 65 25.11 5.94 -9.19
CA ARG A 65 25.93 4.74 -9.41
C ARG A 65 25.11 3.46 -9.57
N GLU A 66 23.83 3.50 -9.20
CA GLU A 66 22.91 2.35 -9.27
C GLU A 66 22.32 2.15 -10.67
N ARG A 67 22.60 3.07 -11.61
CA ARG A 67 22.27 2.94 -13.04
C ARG A 67 22.70 1.59 -13.60
N LEU A 68 21.92 1.09 -14.57
CA LEU A 68 22.31 -0.06 -15.37
C LEU A 68 23.71 0.15 -15.96
N GLN A 69 24.55 -0.88 -15.81
CA GLN A 69 25.77 -1.05 -16.57
C GLN A 69 25.48 -2.19 -17.56
N ASP A 70 25.48 -1.86 -18.85
CA ASP A 70 25.17 -2.81 -19.93
C ASP A 70 26.41 -3.53 -20.46
N ASP A 71 27.58 -3.27 -19.86
CA ASP A 71 28.89 -3.78 -20.25
C ASP A 71 29.23 -3.54 -21.73
N SER A 72 28.69 -2.45 -22.32
CA SER A 72 28.78 -2.17 -23.76
C SER A 72 28.20 -3.28 -24.66
N VAL A 73 27.25 -4.06 -24.14
CA VAL A 73 26.52 -5.11 -24.86
C VAL A 73 25.03 -4.80 -24.83
N GLU A 74 24.58 -4.07 -25.84
CA GLU A 74 23.17 -3.73 -25.98
C GLU A 74 22.33 -4.93 -26.43
N THR A 75 21.21 -5.11 -25.75
CA THR A 75 20.14 -6.05 -26.10
C THR A 75 18.81 -5.33 -25.95
N VAL A 76 17.72 -5.95 -26.42
CA VAL A 76 16.37 -5.42 -26.17
C VAL A 76 16.15 -5.15 -24.68
N THR A 77 16.63 -6.03 -23.81
CA THR A 77 16.51 -5.87 -22.35
C THR A 77 17.23 -4.62 -21.84
N SER A 78 18.51 -4.45 -22.16
CA SER A 78 19.28 -3.32 -21.64
C SER A 78 18.82 -1.98 -22.22
N ILE A 79 18.43 -1.97 -23.50
CA ILE A 79 17.87 -0.78 -24.15
C ILE A 79 16.57 -0.33 -23.47
N GLU A 80 15.62 -1.26 -23.24
CA GLU A 80 14.35 -0.91 -22.61
C GLU A 80 14.52 -0.53 -21.13
N GLN A 81 15.43 -1.19 -20.40
CA GLN A 81 15.75 -0.82 -19.02
C GLN A 81 16.36 0.59 -18.94
N ALA A 82 17.31 0.91 -19.82
CA ALA A 82 17.93 2.24 -19.87
C ALA A 82 16.89 3.36 -20.14
N LYS A 83 15.93 3.13 -21.05
CA LYS A 83 14.83 4.07 -21.33
C LYS A 83 13.96 4.32 -20.11
N VAL A 84 13.64 3.28 -19.35
CA VAL A 84 12.86 3.41 -18.11
C VAL A 84 13.66 4.20 -17.07
N GLU A 85 14.93 3.86 -16.86
CA GLU A 85 15.81 4.54 -15.92
C GLU A 85 15.99 6.02 -16.24
N GLU A 86 16.11 6.38 -17.52
CA GLU A 86 16.15 7.77 -17.98
C GLU A 86 14.87 8.51 -17.59
N LYS A 87 13.70 7.92 -17.86
CA LYS A 87 12.42 8.54 -17.52
C LYS A 87 12.23 8.69 -16.01
N ILE A 88 12.63 7.71 -15.22
CA ILE A 88 12.55 7.75 -13.76
C ILE A 88 13.50 8.83 -13.21
N GLN A 89 14.69 8.98 -13.80
CA GLN A 89 15.62 10.04 -13.40
C GLN A 89 15.05 11.43 -13.66
N GLU A 90 14.34 11.65 -14.77
CA GLU A 90 13.65 12.91 -15.02
C GLU A 90 12.64 13.22 -13.91
N VAL A 91 11.86 12.22 -13.48
CA VAL A 91 10.90 12.34 -12.38
C VAL A 91 11.63 12.69 -11.07
N PHE A 92 12.64 11.90 -10.67
CA PHE A 92 13.42 12.17 -9.46
C PHE A 92 14.05 13.58 -9.48
N SER A 93 14.58 13.99 -10.62
CA SER A 93 15.16 15.33 -10.79
C SER A 93 14.09 16.43 -10.67
N ALA A 94 12.89 16.21 -11.20
CA ALA A 94 11.79 17.17 -11.09
C ALA A 94 11.35 17.38 -9.63
N TYR A 95 11.40 16.33 -8.79
CA TYR A 95 11.21 16.49 -7.35
C TYR A 95 12.35 17.31 -6.75
N LYS A 96 13.62 17.05 -7.11
CA LYS A 96 14.75 17.87 -6.65
C LYS A 96 14.58 19.37 -6.99
N PHE A 97 14.15 19.72 -8.20
CA PHE A 97 14.00 21.12 -8.66
C PHE A 97 12.75 21.84 -8.16
N ASN A 98 11.58 21.19 -8.12
CA ASN A 98 10.35 21.76 -7.55
C ASN A 98 10.49 22.12 -6.06
N HIS A 99 11.49 21.53 -5.43
CA HIS A 99 11.88 21.71 -4.04
C HIS A 99 13.08 22.64 -3.84
N LEU A 100 13.59 23.28 -4.90
CA LEU A 100 14.54 24.40 -4.80
C LEU A 100 13.84 25.76 -5.00
N VAL A 101 12.60 25.75 -5.52
CA VAL A 101 11.83 26.95 -5.84
C VAL A 101 10.68 27.11 -4.85
N PRO A 102 10.60 28.21 -4.07
CA PRO A 102 9.45 28.45 -3.19
C PRO A 102 8.16 28.52 -4.01
N ARG A 103 7.21 27.62 -3.75
CA ARG A 103 5.83 27.81 -4.23
C ARG A 103 5.20 28.94 -3.43
N CYS A 104 4.99 30.07 -4.07
CA CYS A 104 4.09 31.11 -3.59
C CYS A 104 2.66 30.57 -3.67
N ARG A 105 2.22 29.81 -2.66
CA ARG A 105 0.77 29.62 -2.42
C ARG A 105 0.23 31.00 -2.05
N ASP A 106 -0.76 31.46 -2.80
CA ASP A 106 -1.47 32.75 -2.69
C ASP A 106 -0.95 33.94 -3.50
N SER A 107 -0.60 33.74 -4.78
CA SER A 107 -0.40 34.86 -5.72
C SER A 107 -1.70 35.66 -6.00
N LYS A 108 -2.89 35.05 -5.85
CA LYS A 108 -4.17 35.77 -6.00
C LYS A 108 -4.56 36.61 -4.78
N ALA A 109 -4.21 36.20 -3.56
CA ALA A 109 -4.49 37.01 -2.37
C ALA A 109 -3.45 38.13 -2.18
N ALA A 110 -2.18 37.88 -2.52
CA ALA A 110 -1.11 38.88 -2.45
C ALA A 110 -1.29 40.01 -3.49
N GLN A 111 -1.76 39.71 -4.71
CA GLN A 111 -2.07 40.75 -5.70
C GLN A 111 -3.23 41.65 -5.27
N SER A 112 -4.24 41.11 -4.56
CA SER A 112 -5.36 41.94 -4.08
C SER A 112 -4.97 42.87 -2.92
N LYS A 113 -4.02 42.45 -2.06
CA LYS A 113 -3.52 43.27 -0.95
C LYS A 113 -2.47 44.29 -1.38
N PHE A 114 -1.63 43.99 -2.39
CA PHE A 114 -0.72 44.98 -2.97
C PHE A 114 -1.46 46.04 -3.80
N GLY A 115 -2.54 45.65 -4.49
CA GLY A 115 -3.41 46.59 -5.22
C GLY A 115 -4.22 47.53 -4.32
N MET A 116 -4.51 47.14 -3.07
CA MET A 116 -5.27 47.98 -2.13
C MET A 116 -4.45 49.03 -1.39
N VAL A 117 -3.11 48.95 -1.38
CA VAL A 117 -2.26 49.96 -0.71
C VAL A 117 -1.83 51.09 -1.66
N LEU A 118 -1.95 50.93 -2.97
CA LEU A 118 -1.64 51.96 -3.97
C LEU A 118 -2.88 52.71 -4.52
N GLY A 119 -4.08 52.40 -4.02
CA GLY A 119 -5.35 52.96 -4.52
C GLY A 119 -5.92 54.16 -3.75
N ARG A 120 -5.25 54.66 -2.70
CA ARG A 120 -5.74 55.83 -1.93
C ARG A 120 -4.62 56.78 -1.55
N TRP A 121 -4.11 57.52 -2.54
CA TRP A 121 -3.42 58.79 -2.31
C TRP A 121 -4.15 59.89 -3.08
N PRO A 122 -4.76 60.88 -2.41
CA PRO A 122 -5.34 62.04 -3.08
C PRO A 122 -4.28 63.14 -3.25
N GLY A 123 -4.13 63.64 -4.49
CA GLY A 123 -3.69 65.02 -4.74
C GLY A 123 -2.19 65.30 -4.86
N PRO A 124 -1.81 66.43 -5.50
CA PRO A 124 -0.66 66.50 -6.39
C PRO A 124 0.67 66.89 -5.72
N TRP A 125 1.73 66.46 -6.38
CA TRP A 125 3.14 66.77 -6.12
C TRP A 125 3.45 68.27 -6.29
N GLN A 126 3.18 69.08 -5.27
CA GLN A 126 3.75 70.43 -5.13
C GLN A 126 3.88 70.82 -3.66
N ALA A 127 5.01 70.48 -3.04
CA ALA A 127 5.64 71.17 -1.91
C ALA A 127 6.86 70.35 -1.50
N TRP A 128 7.85 70.99 -0.85
CA TRP A 128 9.14 70.43 -0.43
C TRP A 128 10.28 70.53 -1.46
N VAL A 129 10.48 71.75 -1.97
CA VAL A 129 11.84 72.25 -2.24
C VAL A 129 12.37 72.84 -0.92
N PRO A 130 13.43 72.30 -0.30
CA PRO A 130 14.20 73.06 0.67
C PRO A 130 15.08 74.05 -0.10
N VAL A 131 14.75 75.33 0.02
CA VAL A 131 15.61 76.45 -0.35
C VAL A 131 16.88 76.40 0.50
N GLY A 132 18.05 76.46 -0.15
CA GLY A 132 19.31 76.83 0.50
C GLY A 132 20.42 75.78 0.47
N TRP A 133 21.01 75.54 -0.70
CA TRP A 133 22.41 75.08 -0.78
C TRP A 133 23.17 75.96 -1.77
N GLU A 134 23.76 77.04 -1.27
CA GLU A 134 24.78 77.79 -1.99
C GLU A 134 26.09 77.00 -1.93
N ALA A 135 26.71 76.83 -3.11
CA ALA A 135 28.01 76.22 -3.27
C ALA A 135 29.11 77.14 -2.74
N GLY A 136 30.02 76.58 -1.93
CA GLY A 136 31.30 77.20 -1.60
C GLY A 136 31.47 77.57 -0.13
N ARG A 137 31.87 76.60 0.69
CA ARG A 137 32.75 76.76 1.87
C ARG A 137 33.15 75.38 2.43
N PRO A 138 34.39 75.17 2.89
CA PRO A 138 34.83 73.88 3.41
C PRO A 138 34.20 73.63 4.80
N LEU A 139 33.51 72.50 4.96
CA LEU A 139 32.86 72.11 6.21
C LEU A 139 33.86 71.41 7.14
N SER A 140 34.02 71.98 8.34
CA SER A 140 34.69 71.35 9.49
C SER A 140 33.83 70.23 10.09
N PRO A 141 34.41 69.22 10.78
CA PRO A 141 33.70 68.03 11.20
C PRO A 141 32.80 68.33 12.41
N ARG A 142 31.54 68.68 12.16
CA ARG A 142 30.51 68.75 13.21
C ARG A 142 29.89 67.37 13.42
N ARG A 143 29.84 66.95 14.70
CA ARG A 143 29.22 65.71 15.21
C ARG A 143 27.82 65.51 14.60
N ILE A 144 27.66 64.37 13.93
CA ILE A 144 26.35 63.86 13.50
C ILE A 144 25.54 63.55 14.77
N SER A 145 24.33 64.10 14.89
CA SER A 145 23.46 63.78 16.03
C SER A 145 23.06 62.29 15.98
N PRO A 146 22.88 61.60 17.14
CA PRO A 146 22.51 60.19 17.18
C PRO A 146 21.26 59.86 16.34
N SER A 147 20.31 60.79 16.29
CA SER A 147 19.09 60.70 15.48
C SER A 147 19.35 60.71 13.98
N ARG A 148 20.34 61.46 13.49
CA ARG A 148 20.71 61.49 12.06
C ARG A 148 21.52 60.27 11.67
N LEU A 149 22.36 59.75 12.58
CA LEU A 149 23.10 58.51 12.37
C LEU A 149 22.14 57.30 12.29
N LEU A 150 21.12 57.27 13.15
CA LEU A 150 20.08 56.23 13.14
C LEU A 150 19.26 56.27 11.84
N CYS A 151 18.92 57.46 11.36
CA CYS A 151 18.18 57.63 10.10
C CYS A 151 19.01 57.18 8.89
N LEU A 152 20.31 57.50 8.87
CA LEU A 152 21.23 57.01 7.84
C LEU A 152 21.43 55.49 7.90
N LEU A 153 21.53 54.89 9.09
CA LEU A 153 21.61 53.44 9.28
C LEU A 153 20.34 52.72 8.82
N LEU A 154 19.17 53.28 9.13
CA LEU A 154 17.88 52.74 8.68
C LEU A 154 17.72 52.84 7.16
N LEU A 155 18.15 53.96 6.55
CA LEU A 155 18.15 54.11 5.09
C LEU A 155 19.14 53.15 4.42
N LEU A 156 20.32 52.94 5.02
CA LEU A 156 21.30 51.94 4.54
C LEU A 156 20.76 50.51 4.66
N LEU A 157 20.07 50.18 5.76
CA LEU A 157 19.40 48.89 5.95
C LEU A 157 18.27 48.70 4.93
N LEU A 158 17.46 49.72 4.69
CA LEU A 158 16.40 49.67 3.67
C LEU A 158 16.97 49.51 2.27
N PHE A 159 18.08 50.20 1.97
CA PHE A 159 18.78 50.11 0.69
C PHE A 159 19.48 48.76 0.50
N LEU A 160 20.06 48.17 1.56
CA LEU A 160 20.57 46.80 1.58
C LEU A 160 19.45 45.77 1.40
N LEU A 161 18.29 45.98 2.03
CA LEU A 161 17.11 45.13 1.82
C LEU A 161 16.61 45.21 0.38
N LEU A 162 16.55 46.43 -0.19
CA LEU A 162 16.16 46.66 -1.58
C LEU A 162 17.19 46.12 -2.57
N LEU A 163 18.48 46.13 -2.25
CA LEU A 163 19.53 45.47 -3.03
C LEU A 163 19.43 43.94 -2.95
N LEU A 164 19.11 43.37 -1.79
CA LEU A 164 18.83 41.92 -1.64
C LEU A 164 17.59 41.49 -2.43
N VAL A 165 16.56 42.33 -2.48
CA VAL A 165 15.34 42.07 -3.26
C VAL A 165 15.52 42.38 -4.75
N GLY A 166 16.35 43.38 -5.10
CA GLY A 166 16.54 43.89 -6.46
C GLY A 166 17.65 43.24 -7.28
N THR A 167 18.61 42.56 -6.65
CA THR A 167 19.68 41.82 -7.36
C THR A 167 19.29 40.40 -7.76
N GLY A 168 18.07 39.96 -7.45
CA GLY A 168 17.62 38.60 -7.77
C GLY A 168 18.40 37.50 -7.03
N VAL A 169 19.25 37.86 -6.05
CA VAL A 169 19.85 36.91 -5.12
C VAL A 169 18.80 36.60 -4.06
N LEU A 170 17.74 35.90 -4.47
CA LEU A 170 17.04 35.03 -3.53
C LEU A 170 18.12 34.08 -3.01
N ILE A 171 18.42 34.16 -1.71
CA ILE A 171 18.97 33.00 -1.00
C ILE A 171 17.87 31.95 -1.10
N THR A 172 17.88 31.17 -2.18
CA THR A 172 17.01 30.01 -2.36
C THR A 172 17.47 28.98 -1.36
N LEU A 173 16.91 29.02 -0.16
CA LEU A 173 16.94 27.87 0.72
C LEU A 173 16.19 26.74 -0.03
N PRO A 174 16.82 25.57 -0.20
CA PRO A 174 16.20 24.45 -0.89
C PRO A 174 15.00 23.94 -0.07
N ILE A 175 13.78 24.43 -0.32
CA ILE A 175 12.56 23.95 0.35
C ILE A 175 12.19 22.56 -0.20
N LYS A 176 12.81 21.51 0.35
CA LYS A 176 12.48 20.10 0.09
C LYS A 176 11.13 19.69 0.65
N ALA A 177 10.05 20.20 0.08
CA ALA A 177 8.71 19.79 0.48
C ALA A 177 8.57 18.27 0.40
N ARG A 178 7.98 17.71 1.46
CA ARG A 178 7.78 16.27 1.62
C ARG A 178 6.92 15.69 0.50
N VAL A 179 7.20 14.45 0.11
CA VAL A 179 6.35 13.71 -0.84
C VAL A 179 4.95 13.50 -0.26
N GLN A 180 3.93 13.46 -1.12
CA GLN A 180 2.54 13.41 -0.69
C GLN A 180 1.69 12.53 -1.61
N THR A 181 0.89 11.66 -0.98
CA THR A 181 -0.20 10.91 -1.61
C THR A 181 -1.34 11.85 -1.97
N GLN A 182 -1.83 11.82 -3.21
CA GLN A 182 -2.93 12.68 -3.68
C GLN A 182 -4.31 12.10 -3.29
N ARG A 183 -4.52 11.81 -2.00
CA ARG A 183 -5.66 11.07 -1.43
C ARG A 183 -7.01 11.48 -2.03
N GLU A 184 -7.36 12.78 -1.95
CA GLU A 184 -8.62 13.32 -2.50
C GLU A 184 -8.83 13.02 -3.99
N LYS A 185 -7.76 13.06 -4.79
CA LYS A 185 -7.87 12.77 -6.23
C LYS A 185 -8.09 11.29 -6.46
N HIS A 186 -7.39 10.43 -5.71
CA HIS A 186 -7.60 8.99 -5.78
C HIS A 186 -9.01 8.63 -5.32
N PHE A 187 -9.48 9.21 -4.21
CA PHE A 187 -10.87 9.06 -3.73
C PHE A 187 -11.89 9.43 -4.80
N HIS A 188 -11.80 10.59 -5.43
CA HIS A 188 -12.76 10.98 -6.48
C HIS A 188 -12.72 10.07 -7.71
N TYR A 189 -11.55 9.59 -8.09
CA TYR A 189 -11.39 8.59 -9.16
C TYR A 189 -12.09 7.27 -8.82
N LEU A 190 -11.86 6.75 -7.61
CA LEU A 190 -12.44 5.51 -7.09
C LEU A 190 -13.95 5.61 -6.92
N LYS A 191 -14.44 6.69 -6.29
CA LYS A 191 -15.86 6.95 -6.06
C LYS A 191 -16.66 6.95 -7.35
N ARG A 192 -16.12 7.53 -8.43
CA ARG A 192 -16.76 7.49 -9.75
C ARG A 192 -16.72 6.07 -10.34
N GLY A 193 -15.56 5.42 -10.29
CA GLY A 193 -15.35 4.07 -10.83
C GLY A 193 -16.28 3.01 -10.24
N LEU A 194 -16.61 3.12 -8.95
CA LEU A 194 -17.50 2.17 -8.28
C LEU A 194 -18.94 2.22 -8.82
N ARG A 195 -19.31 3.31 -9.50
CA ARG A 195 -20.67 3.52 -10.01
C ARG A 195 -20.77 3.34 -11.52
N GLN A 196 -19.85 3.94 -12.27
CA GLN A 196 -19.89 3.93 -13.73
C GLN A 196 -18.49 3.92 -14.33
N LEU A 197 -18.35 3.14 -15.39
CA LEU A 197 -17.13 3.00 -16.18
C LEU A 197 -17.43 3.39 -17.63
N THR A 198 -16.40 3.87 -18.32
CA THR A 198 -16.44 4.11 -19.78
C THR A 198 -16.34 2.80 -20.54
N ASP A 199 -16.69 2.80 -21.83
CA ASP A 199 -16.49 1.70 -22.78
C ASP A 199 -15.04 1.15 -22.82
N ALA A 200 -14.04 1.96 -22.45
CA ALA A 200 -12.67 1.49 -22.28
C ALA A 200 -12.51 0.30 -21.30
N TYR A 201 -13.51 0.02 -20.45
CA TYR A 201 -13.55 -1.11 -19.52
C TYR A 201 -14.35 -2.31 -20.05
N GLU A 202 -14.82 -2.31 -21.30
CA GLU A 202 -15.47 -3.48 -21.93
C GLU A 202 -14.57 -4.72 -21.91
N CYS A 203 -13.25 -4.54 -22.01
CA CYS A 203 -12.28 -5.63 -21.87
C CYS A 203 -12.27 -6.29 -20.48
N LEU A 204 -12.90 -5.66 -19.48
CA LEU A 204 -13.05 -6.15 -18.11
C LEU A 204 -14.50 -6.49 -17.76
N ASP A 205 -15.39 -6.66 -18.75
CA ASP A 205 -16.78 -7.08 -18.51
C ASP A 205 -16.87 -8.49 -17.89
N ALA A 206 -15.86 -9.34 -18.12
CA ALA A 206 -15.68 -10.63 -17.43
C ALA A 206 -14.84 -10.52 -16.15
N SER A 207 -14.70 -9.33 -15.57
CA SER A 207 -13.88 -9.05 -14.38
C SER A 207 -14.49 -7.95 -13.51
N ARG A 208 -15.82 -7.84 -13.48
CA ARG A 208 -16.51 -6.83 -12.69
C ARG A 208 -16.37 -7.02 -11.17
N PRO A 209 -16.37 -8.26 -10.62
CA PRO A 209 -16.00 -8.46 -9.21
C PRO A 209 -14.59 -7.98 -8.87
N TRP A 210 -13.64 -8.07 -9.81
CA TRP A 210 -12.30 -7.48 -9.63
C TRP A 210 -12.36 -5.96 -9.50
N LEU A 211 -13.17 -5.30 -10.33
CA LEU A 211 -13.37 -3.85 -10.22
C LEU A 211 -13.98 -3.48 -8.85
N CYS A 212 -14.95 -4.25 -8.36
CA CYS A 212 -15.49 -4.07 -7.00
C CYS A 212 -14.38 -4.18 -5.94
N TYR A 213 -13.63 -5.29 -5.95
CA TYR A 213 -12.54 -5.52 -5.00
C TYR A 213 -11.48 -4.42 -5.06
N TRP A 214 -10.92 -4.15 -6.24
CA TRP A 214 -9.83 -3.16 -6.39
C TRP A 214 -10.26 -1.78 -5.91
N ILE A 215 -11.50 -1.37 -6.21
CA ILE A 215 -11.99 -0.05 -5.83
C ILE A 215 -12.28 0.01 -4.33
N LEU A 216 -13.00 -0.98 -3.78
CA LEU A 216 -13.34 -1.02 -2.35
C LEU A 216 -12.09 -1.15 -1.48
N HIS A 217 -11.15 -2.00 -1.85
CA HIS A 217 -9.88 -2.14 -1.11
C HIS A 217 -9.05 -0.86 -1.19
N SER A 218 -9.02 -0.19 -2.35
CA SER A 218 -8.33 1.11 -2.44
C SER A 218 -8.97 2.17 -1.54
N LEU A 219 -10.31 2.19 -1.42
CA LEU A 219 -11.01 3.09 -0.50
C LEU A 219 -10.74 2.74 0.97
N GLU A 220 -10.74 1.44 1.31
CA GLU A 220 -10.37 0.93 2.62
C GLU A 220 -8.96 1.38 3.04
N LEU A 221 -7.95 1.19 2.17
CA LEU A 221 -6.58 1.64 2.43
C LEU A 221 -6.47 3.15 2.60
N LEU A 222 -7.32 3.89 1.89
CA LEU A 222 -7.39 5.34 1.99
C LEU A 222 -8.24 5.82 3.19
N ASP A 223 -8.73 4.92 4.04
CA ASP A 223 -9.62 5.21 5.18
C ASP A 223 -10.88 5.99 4.76
N GLU A 224 -11.35 5.76 3.53
CA GLU A 224 -12.52 6.43 2.98
C GLU A 224 -13.77 5.58 3.26
N PRO A 225 -14.80 6.14 3.92
CA PRO A 225 -15.97 5.37 4.32
C PRO A 225 -16.80 4.96 3.09
N ILE A 226 -17.27 3.72 3.10
CA ILE A 226 -18.21 3.19 2.10
C ILE A 226 -19.64 3.51 2.58
N PRO A 227 -20.43 4.34 1.87
CA PRO A 227 -21.81 4.60 2.27
C PRO A 227 -22.65 3.32 2.28
N GLN A 228 -23.51 3.14 3.29
CA GLN A 228 -24.31 1.92 3.45
C GLN A 228 -25.11 1.53 2.20
N MET A 229 -25.72 2.51 1.52
CA MET A 229 -26.44 2.26 0.27
C MET A 229 -25.52 1.70 -0.83
N VAL A 230 -24.29 2.21 -0.94
CA VAL A 230 -23.30 1.70 -1.91
C VAL A 230 -22.90 0.28 -1.55
N ALA A 231 -22.71 -0.02 -0.26
CA ALA A 231 -22.39 -1.36 0.21
C ALA A 231 -23.48 -2.37 -0.17
N THR A 232 -24.75 -2.06 0.13
CA THR A 232 -25.90 -2.89 -0.25
C THR A 232 -26.01 -3.06 -1.77
N ASP A 233 -25.81 -2.00 -2.57
CA ASP A 233 -25.81 -2.10 -4.04
C ASP A 233 -24.72 -3.06 -4.55
N VAL A 234 -23.54 -3.08 -3.92
CA VAL A 234 -22.45 -4.01 -4.25
C VAL A 234 -22.82 -5.44 -3.86
N CYS A 235 -23.41 -5.65 -2.67
CA CYS A 235 -23.89 -6.97 -2.25
C CYS A 235 -24.88 -7.55 -3.27
N GLN A 236 -25.90 -6.77 -3.65
CA GLN A 236 -26.89 -7.16 -4.66
C GLN A 236 -26.24 -7.44 -6.02
N PHE A 237 -25.28 -6.61 -6.44
CA PHE A 237 -24.57 -6.84 -7.70
C PHE A 237 -23.76 -8.15 -7.67
N LEU A 238 -23.06 -8.44 -6.57
CA LEU A 238 -22.27 -9.66 -6.44
C LEU A 238 -23.15 -10.89 -6.31
N GLU A 239 -24.32 -10.80 -5.68
CA GLU A 239 -25.34 -11.85 -5.68
C GLU A 239 -25.77 -12.20 -7.11
N LEU A 240 -26.01 -11.20 -7.98
CA LEU A 240 -26.30 -11.44 -9.40
C LEU A 240 -25.14 -12.09 -10.17
N CYS A 241 -23.90 -11.92 -9.69
CA CYS A 241 -22.72 -12.57 -10.26
C CYS A 241 -22.50 -13.97 -9.68
N GLN A 242 -23.18 -14.36 -8.60
CA GLN A 242 -23.05 -15.69 -8.02
C GLN A 242 -23.74 -16.72 -8.92
N SER A 243 -23.05 -17.82 -9.19
CA SER A 243 -23.59 -18.93 -9.97
C SER A 243 -24.48 -19.82 -9.10
N PRO A 244 -25.61 -20.34 -9.64
CA PRO A 244 -26.40 -21.38 -8.95
C PRO A 244 -25.60 -22.69 -8.71
N GLU A 245 -24.50 -22.89 -9.45
CA GLU A 245 -23.59 -24.04 -9.28
C GLU A 245 -22.50 -23.78 -8.23
N GLY A 246 -22.43 -22.57 -7.67
CA GLY A 246 -21.41 -22.14 -6.72
C GLY A 246 -20.29 -21.34 -7.36
N GLY A 247 -19.63 -20.51 -6.55
CA GLY A 247 -18.66 -19.52 -7.03
C GLY A 247 -19.32 -18.30 -7.70
N PHE A 248 -18.50 -17.34 -8.12
CA PHE A 248 -18.93 -16.11 -8.79
C PHE A 248 -18.34 -16.02 -10.19
N GLY A 249 -19.12 -15.52 -11.15
CA GLY A 249 -18.68 -15.22 -12.51
C GLY A 249 -18.15 -13.80 -12.67
N GLY A 250 -17.62 -13.49 -13.86
CA GLY A 250 -17.06 -12.18 -14.18
C GLY A 250 -18.08 -11.04 -14.26
N GLY A 251 -19.37 -11.38 -14.31
CA GLY A 251 -20.52 -10.49 -14.35
C GLY A 251 -21.82 -11.30 -14.30
N PRO A 252 -23.00 -10.65 -14.22
CA PRO A 252 -24.27 -11.35 -14.09
C PRO A 252 -24.53 -12.36 -15.21
N GLY A 253 -24.90 -13.59 -14.83
CA GLY A 253 -25.18 -14.68 -15.76
C GLY A 253 -23.95 -15.33 -16.41
N GLN A 254 -22.73 -14.90 -16.09
CA GLN A 254 -21.51 -15.58 -16.56
C GLN A 254 -21.20 -16.81 -15.72
N TYR A 255 -20.49 -17.77 -16.30
CA TYR A 255 -20.01 -18.96 -15.58
C TYR A 255 -19.09 -18.59 -14.41
N PRO A 256 -19.12 -19.37 -13.32
CA PRO A 256 -18.25 -19.14 -12.18
C PRO A 256 -16.79 -19.36 -12.57
N HIS A 257 -15.91 -18.60 -11.94
CA HIS A 257 -14.47 -18.65 -12.14
C HIS A 257 -13.74 -18.26 -10.85
N LEU A 258 -12.62 -18.91 -10.52
CA LEU A 258 -11.93 -18.71 -9.23
C LEU A 258 -11.41 -17.27 -9.05
N ALA A 259 -10.94 -16.62 -10.11
CA ALA A 259 -10.50 -15.22 -10.05
C ALA A 259 -11.61 -14.24 -9.59
N PRO A 260 -12.78 -14.13 -10.26
CA PRO A 260 -13.88 -13.31 -9.75
C PRO A 260 -14.50 -13.85 -8.45
N THR A 261 -14.39 -15.15 -8.16
CA THR A 261 -14.79 -15.71 -6.86
C THR A 261 -13.94 -15.15 -5.71
N TYR A 262 -12.61 -15.15 -5.86
CA TYR A 262 -11.69 -14.50 -4.92
C TYR A 262 -12.03 -13.03 -4.73
N ALA A 263 -12.20 -12.29 -5.84
CA ALA A 263 -12.50 -10.86 -5.78
C ALA A 263 -13.85 -10.56 -5.12
N ALA A 264 -14.89 -11.33 -5.42
CA ALA A 264 -16.21 -11.18 -4.82
C ALA A 264 -16.19 -11.44 -3.31
N VAL A 265 -15.56 -12.54 -2.87
CA VAL A 265 -15.45 -12.86 -1.44
C VAL A 265 -14.68 -11.77 -0.70
N ASN A 266 -13.54 -11.33 -1.22
CA ASN A 266 -12.80 -10.23 -0.60
C ASN A 266 -13.60 -8.93 -0.54
N ALA A 267 -14.33 -8.57 -1.61
CA ALA A 267 -15.18 -7.38 -1.63
C ALA A 267 -16.29 -7.44 -0.56
N LEU A 268 -16.93 -8.61 -0.40
CA LEU A 268 -17.95 -8.83 0.63
C LEU A 268 -17.34 -8.77 2.05
N CYS A 269 -16.13 -9.31 2.24
CA CYS A 269 -15.42 -9.20 3.52
C CYS A 269 -15.00 -7.76 3.85
N ILE A 270 -14.60 -6.95 2.86
CA ILE A 270 -14.32 -5.51 3.07
C ILE A 270 -15.57 -4.77 3.55
N ILE A 271 -16.74 -5.07 2.94
CA ILE A 271 -18.02 -4.52 3.38
C ILE A 271 -18.32 -4.97 4.82
N GLY A 272 -18.14 -6.26 5.12
CA GLY A 272 -18.10 -6.78 6.48
C GLY A 272 -19.42 -6.67 7.26
N THR A 273 -20.56 -6.65 6.56
CA THR A 273 -21.89 -6.72 7.16
C THR A 273 -22.42 -8.16 7.08
N GLU A 274 -23.38 -8.52 7.94
CA GLU A 274 -24.07 -9.81 7.84
C GLU A 274 -24.74 -9.99 6.47
N GLU A 275 -25.35 -8.93 5.93
CA GLU A 275 -25.86 -8.89 4.55
C GLU A 275 -24.81 -9.33 3.53
N ALA A 276 -23.58 -8.81 3.62
CA ALA A 276 -22.51 -9.16 2.70
C ALA A 276 -22.03 -10.61 2.89
N TYR A 277 -21.94 -11.09 4.13
CA TYR A 277 -21.54 -12.46 4.40
C TYR A 277 -22.56 -13.48 3.91
N ASP A 278 -23.85 -13.20 4.09
CA ASP A 278 -24.94 -14.10 3.72
C ASP A 278 -25.20 -14.16 2.20
N VAL A 279 -24.60 -13.25 1.40
CA VAL A 279 -24.56 -13.40 -0.07
C VAL A 279 -23.81 -14.67 -0.48
N ILE A 280 -22.86 -15.15 0.32
CA ILE A 280 -22.01 -16.30 -0.06
C ILE A 280 -22.76 -17.61 0.19
N ASN A 281 -23.14 -18.32 -0.88
CA ASN A 281 -23.64 -19.68 -0.78
C ASN A 281 -22.49 -20.65 -0.52
N ARG A 282 -22.22 -20.95 0.75
CA ARG A 282 -21.07 -21.75 1.21
C ARG A 282 -21.14 -23.20 0.75
N GLU A 283 -22.33 -23.79 0.77
CA GLU A 283 -22.58 -25.17 0.37
C GLU A 283 -22.23 -25.36 -1.11
N LYS A 284 -22.70 -24.45 -1.96
CA LYS A 284 -22.41 -24.47 -3.39
C LYS A 284 -20.98 -24.05 -3.70
N LEU A 285 -20.42 -23.10 -2.96
CA LEU A 285 -19.01 -22.72 -3.12
C LEU A 285 -18.11 -23.94 -2.89
N LEU A 286 -18.33 -24.72 -1.83
CA LEU A 286 -17.55 -25.94 -1.59
C LEU A 286 -17.70 -26.96 -2.72
N GLN A 287 -18.94 -27.23 -3.16
CA GLN A 287 -19.20 -28.11 -4.31
C GLN A 287 -18.47 -27.65 -5.57
N TYR A 288 -18.45 -26.33 -5.82
CA TYR A 288 -17.74 -25.75 -6.94
C TYR A 288 -16.22 -25.95 -6.83
N LEU A 289 -15.62 -25.74 -5.65
CA LEU A 289 -14.19 -25.98 -5.46
C LEU A 289 -13.82 -27.46 -5.75
N TYR A 290 -14.64 -28.41 -5.30
CA TYR A 290 -14.45 -29.84 -5.62
C TYR A 290 -14.56 -30.14 -7.12
N SER A 291 -15.47 -29.46 -7.83
CA SER A 291 -15.61 -29.64 -9.29
C SER A 291 -14.36 -29.23 -10.07
N LEU A 292 -13.50 -28.39 -9.48
CA LEU A 292 -12.28 -27.88 -10.08
C LEU A 292 -11.02 -28.65 -9.64
N LYS A 293 -11.08 -29.34 -8.50
CA LYS A 293 -9.94 -30.06 -7.91
C LYS A 293 -9.43 -31.14 -8.86
N GLN A 294 -8.13 -31.12 -9.13
CA GLN A 294 -7.45 -32.11 -9.98
C GLN A 294 -6.76 -33.20 -9.15
N PRO A 295 -6.53 -34.40 -9.73
CA PRO A 295 -5.86 -35.50 -9.06
C PRO A 295 -4.42 -35.19 -8.61
N ASP A 296 -3.72 -34.29 -9.31
CA ASP A 296 -2.33 -33.94 -9.01
C ASP A 296 -2.18 -32.87 -7.92
N GLY A 297 -3.29 -32.44 -7.31
CA GLY A 297 -3.32 -31.39 -6.29
C GLY A 297 -3.63 -30.00 -6.82
N SER A 298 -3.58 -29.78 -8.13
CA SER A 298 -3.96 -28.50 -8.72
C SER A 298 -5.46 -28.26 -8.77
N PHE A 299 -5.86 -27.06 -9.17
CA PHE A 299 -7.25 -26.71 -9.46
C PHE A 299 -7.34 -26.08 -10.84
N LEU A 300 -8.44 -26.32 -11.55
CA LEU A 300 -8.82 -25.51 -12.71
C LEU A 300 -9.24 -24.10 -12.23
N MET A 301 -9.05 -23.08 -13.06
CA MET A 301 -9.59 -21.74 -12.79
C MET A 301 -11.12 -21.69 -12.92
N HIS A 302 -11.68 -22.48 -13.83
CA HIS A 302 -13.11 -22.70 -14.02
C HIS A 302 -13.34 -24.04 -14.73
N VAL A 303 -14.60 -24.50 -14.84
CA VAL A 303 -14.91 -25.75 -15.55
C VAL A 303 -14.43 -25.66 -17.01
N GLY A 304 -13.55 -26.58 -17.41
CA GLY A 304 -12.91 -26.59 -18.73
C GLY A 304 -11.84 -25.52 -18.97
N GLY A 305 -11.43 -24.80 -17.92
CA GLY A 305 -10.43 -23.73 -17.98
C GLY A 305 -8.99 -24.19 -17.85
N GLU A 306 -8.09 -23.23 -17.64
CA GLU A 306 -6.67 -23.45 -17.42
C GLU A 306 -6.34 -23.89 -15.98
N VAL A 307 -5.12 -24.39 -15.79
CA VAL A 307 -4.53 -24.69 -14.48
C VAL A 307 -3.26 -23.86 -14.31
N ASP A 308 -3.18 -23.12 -13.21
CA ASP A 308 -1.95 -22.54 -12.68
C ASP A 308 -2.13 -22.16 -11.21
N VAL A 309 -1.07 -21.72 -10.52
CA VAL A 309 -1.07 -21.49 -9.07
C VAL A 309 -2.05 -20.39 -8.60
N ARG A 310 -2.60 -19.57 -9.52
CA ARG A 310 -3.69 -18.64 -9.16
C ARG A 310 -4.90 -19.41 -8.63
N SER A 311 -5.21 -20.58 -9.18
CA SER A 311 -6.37 -21.38 -8.76
C SER A 311 -6.21 -21.87 -7.32
N ALA A 312 -5.03 -22.38 -6.97
CA ALA A 312 -4.70 -22.82 -5.62
C ALA A 312 -4.85 -21.67 -4.60
N TYR A 313 -4.31 -20.49 -4.90
CA TYR A 313 -4.47 -19.33 -4.03
C TYR A 313 -5.93 -18.86 -3.92
N CYS A 314 -6.64 -18.71 -5.04
CA CYS A 314 -8.04 -18.29 -5.02
C CYS A 314 -8.90 -19.27 -4.22
N ALA A 315 -8.72 -20.58 -4.43
CA ALA A 315 -9.47 -21.63 -3.72
C ALA A 315 -9.14 -21.63 -2.22
N THR A 316 -7.86 -21.65 -1.84
CA THR A 316 -7.45 -21.61 -0.42
C THR A 316 -7.92 -20.34 0.28
N SER A 317 -7.84 -19.18 -0.39
CA SER A 317 -8.26 -17.89 0.14
C SER A 317 -9.75 -17.85 0.47
N VAL A 318 -10.62 -18.25 -0.46
CA VAL A 318 -12.06 -18.21 -0.22
C VAL A 318 -12.50 -19.31 0.74
N ALA A 319 -11.87 -20.49 0.67
CA ALA A 319 -12.21 -21.61 1.53
C ALA A 319 -11.86 -21.33 3.00
N SER A 320 -10.71 -20.70 3.26
CA SER A 320 -10.30 -20.35 4.63
C SER A 320 -11.15 -19.23 5.22
N LEU A 321 -11.41 -18.16 4.47
CA LEU A 321 -12.25 -17.05 4.95
C LEU A 321 -13.67 -17.49 5.28
N THR A 322 -14.23 -18.40 4.47
CA THR A 322 -15.64 -18.83 4.60
C THR A 322 -15.84 -20.10 5.41
N ASN A 323 -14.77 -20.61 6.04
CA ASN A 323 -14.77 -21.83 6.86
C ASN A 323 -15.39 -23.04 6.13
N ILE A 324 -14.87 -23.40 4.96
CA ILE A 324 -15.36 -24.54 4.16
C ILE A 324 -14.25 -25.52 3.78
N ILE A 325 -13.10 -25.46 4.46
CA ILE A 325 -12.00 -26.41 4.23
C ILE A 325 -12.40 -27.78 4.77
N THR A 326 -12.29 -28.81 3.94
CA THR A 326 -12.40 -30.23 4.33
C THR A 326 -11.02 -30.90 4.30
N PRO A 327 -10.84 -32.08 4.93
CA PRO A 327 -9.54 -32.77 4.97
C PRO A 327 -8.95 -33.09 3.59
N ASP A 328 -9.79 -33.40 2.60
CA ASP A 328 -9.42 -33.89 1.27
C ASP A 328 -9.42 -32.79 0.20
N LEU A 329 -10.09 -31.65 0.41
CA LEU A 329 -10.20 -30.57 -0.59
C LEU A 329 -8.83 -30.13 -1.11
N PHE A 330 -7.85 -29.97 -0.23
CA PHE A 330 -6.50 -29.53 -0.59
C PHE A 330 -5.45 -30.65 -0.59
N GLU A 331 -5.87 -31.92 -0.58
CA GLU A 331 -4.94 -33.05 -0.68
C GLU A 331 -4.07 -32.96 -1.94
N GLY A 332 -2.74 -33.04 -1.77
CA GLY A 332 -1.74 -32.91 -2.84
C GLY A 332 -1.43 -31.47 -3.28
N THR A 333 -2.17 -30.47 -2.80
CA THR A 333 -2.04 -29.08 -3.27
C THR A 333 -0.70 -28.48 -2.88
N ALA A 334 -0.22 -28.76 -1.67
CA ALA A 334 1.04 -28.22 -1.18
C ALA A 334 2.23 -28.76 -1.98
N GLU A 335 2.20 -30.05 -2.30
CA GLU A 335 3.19 -30.75 -3.12
C GLU A 335 3.15 -30.21 -4.55
N TRP A 336 1.96 -29.97 -5.10
CA TRP A 336 1.82 -29.37 -6.42
C TRP A 336 2.44 -27.96 -6.49
N ILE A 337 2.14 -27.09 -5.51
CA ILE A 337 2.72 -25.75 -5.41
C ILE A 337 4.24 -25.82 -5.27
N ALA A 338 4.76 -26.76 -4.46
CA ALA A 338 6.20 -26.91 -4.27
C ALA A 338 6.93 -27.24 -5.59
N ARG A 339 6.33 -28.03 -6.48
CA ARG A 339 6.89 -28.30 -7.83
C ARG A 339 6.91 -27.07 -8.74
N CYS A 340 6.15 -26.02 -8.42
CA CYS A 340 6.17 -24.76 -9.15
C CYS A 340 7.36 -23.87 -8.76
N GLN A 341 8.02 -24.12 -7.61
CA GLN A 341 9.28 -23.45 -7.28
C GLN A 341 10.39 -23.97 -8.21
N ASN A 342 11.12 -23.04 -8.84
CA ASN A 342 12.12 -23.40 -9.85
C ASN A 342 13.56 -23.07 -9.40
N TRP A 343 14.51 -23.24 -10.31
CA TRP A 343 15.95 -23.02 -10.09
C TRP A 343 16.32 -21.59 -9.68
N GLU A 344 15.46 -20.60 -9.96
CA GLU A 344 15.67 -19.20 -9.57
C GLU A 344 15.34 -18.96 -8.09
N GLY A 345 14.57 -19.85 -7.47
CA GLY A 345 14.07 -19.75 -6.10
C GLY A 345 12.64 -19.21 -5.97
N GLY A 346 12.14 -18.48 -6.97
CA GLY A 346 10.72 -18.09 -7.03
C GLY A 346 9.82 -19.19 -7.61
N ILE A 347 8.52 -18.89 -7.75
CA ILE A 347 7.50 -19.85 -8.19
C ILE A 347 6.94 -19.43 -9.56
N GLY A 348 6.83 -20.39 -10.48
CA GLY A 348 6.17 -20.21 -11.77
C GLY A 348 4.67 -20.50 -11.73
N GLY A 349 3.96 -20.23 -12.83
CA GLY A 349 2.51 -20.50 -12.90
C GLY A 349 2.18 -21.98 -12.77
N VAL A 350 2.99 -22.83 -13.39
CA VAL A 350 2.92 -24.30 -13.34
C VAL A 350 4.34 -24.85 -13.18
N PRO A 351 4.52 -26.15 -12.84
CA PRO A 351 5.85 -26.74 -12.74
C PRO A 351 6.70 -26.54 -14.00
N GLY A 352 7.94 -26.09 -13.81
CA GLY A 352 8.91 -25.85 -14.88
C GLY A 352 8.90 -24.44 -15.50
N MET A 353 7.95 -23.58 -15.15
CA MET A 353 7.89 -22.20 -15.67
C MET A 353 8.82 -21.23 -14.95
N GLU A 354 9.12 -20.11 -15.61
CA GLU A 354 9.88 -18.97 -15.07
C GLU A 354 9.24 -18.43 -13.78
N ALA A 355 10.06 -18.07 -12.81
CA ALA A 355 9.61 -17.51 -11.54
C ALA A 355 9.01 -16.11 -11.72
N HIS A 356 7.82 -15.87 -11.17
CA HIS A 356 7.07 -14.63 -11.43
C HIS A 356 6.38 -14.11 -10.16
N GLY A 357 6.51 -12.82 -9.85
CA GLY A 357 6.03 -12.22 -8.59
C GLY A 357 4.58 -12.57 -8.25
N GLY A 358 3.66 -12.42 -9.21
CA GLY A 358 2.26 -12.79 -9.01
C GLY A 358 2.05 -14.27 -8.65
N TYR A 359 2.72 -15.20 -9.35
CA TYR A 359 2.60 -16.63 -9.08
C TYR A 359 3.33 -17.04 -7.79
N THR A 360 4.46 -16.41 -7.49
CA THR A 360 5.17 -16.54 -6.22
C THR A 360 4.31 -16.11 -5.04
N PHE A 361 3.61 -14.99 -5.14
CA PHE A 361 2.65 -14.57 -4.13
C PHE A 361 1.55 -15.61 -3.93
N CYS A 362 0.88 -16.02 -5.02
CA CYS A 362 -0.17 -17.03 -4.95
C CYS A 362 0.31 -18.32 -4.28
N GLY A 363 1.47 -18.85 -4.71
CA GLY A 363 2.02 -20.08 -4.15
C GLY A 363 2.37 -19.98 -2.67
N LEU A 364 3.11 -18.93 -2.26
CA LEU A 364 3.48 -18.76 -0.86
C LEU A 364 2.26 -18.49 0.02
N ALA A 365 1.36 -17.59 -0.39
CA ALA A 365 0.17 -17.25 0.39
C ALA A 365 -0.76 -18.47 0.55
N ALA A 366 -0.94 -19.29 -0.49
CA ALA A 366 -1.70 -20.53 -0.41
C ALA A 366 -1.06 -21.51 0.60
N LEU A 367 0.26 -21.69 0.58
CA LEU A 367 0.95 -22.55 1.56
C LEU A 367 0.89 -22.00 2.99
N VAL A 368 0.88 -20.68 3.15
CA VAL A 368 0.70 -20.01 4.45
C VAL A 368 -0.69 -20.29 5.02
N ILE A 369 -1.73 -20.32 4.19
CA ILE A 369 -3.10 -20.73 4.58
C ILE A 369 -3.13 -22.21 4.95
N LEU A 370 -2.47 -23.06 4.16
CA LEU A 370 -2.40 -24.50 4.37
C LEU A 370 -1.44 -24.93 5.51
N LYS A 371 -0.69 -23.99 6.10
CA LYS A 371 0.37 -24.25 7.10
C LYS A 371 1.46 -25.21 6.57
N LYS A 372 1.88 -25.02 5.31
CA LYS A 372 2.84 -25.86 4.57
C LYS A 372 3.97 -25.06 3.94
N GLU A 373 4.35 -23.93 4.52
CA GLU A 373 5.43 -23.06 4.01
C GLU A 373 6.76 -23.81 3.86
N ARG A 374 7.01 -24.78 4.74
CA ARG A 374 8.21 -25.63 4.74
C ARG A 374 8.33 -26.58 3.54
N SER A 375 7.28 -26.71 2.73
CA SER A 375 7.35 -27.42 1.45
C SER A 375 8.20 -26.70 0.41
N LEU A 376 8.52 -25.41 0.63
CA LEU A 376 9.39 -24.61 -0.23
C LEU A 376 10.79 -24.46 0.34
N ASN A 377 11.77 -24.23 -0.55
CA ASN A 377 13.07 -23.71 -0.17
C ASN A 377 12.98 -22.20 0.10
N LEU A 378 12.64 -21.83 1.34
CA LEU A 378 12.45 -20.44 1.76
C LEU A 378 13.69 -19.57 1.61
N LYS A 379 14.89 -20.14 1.73
CA LYS A 379 16.16 -19.41 1.55
C LYS A 379 16.31 -18.91 0.11
N SER A 380 16.14 -19.81 -0.87
CA SER A 380 16.21 -19.44 -2.29
C SER A 380 15.10 -18.48 -2.69
N LEU A 381 13.90 -18.66 -2.11
CA LEU A 381 12.76 -17.76 -2.32
C LEU A 381 13.02 -16.36 -1.79
N LEU A 382 13.54 -16.23 -0.56
CA LEU A 382 13.90 -14.95 0.03
C LEU A 382 14.98 -14.24 -0.81
N GLN A 383 16.01 -14.96 -1.23
CA GLN A 383 17.06 -14.39 -2.08
C GLN A 383 16.49 -13.96 -3.45
N TRP A 384 15.59 -14.75 -4.03
CA TRP A 384 14.94 -14.42 -5.29
C TRP A 384 14.13 -13.12 -5.17
N VAL A 385 13.21 -13.02 -4.20
CA VAL A 385 12.30 -11.85 -4.10
C VAL A 385 13.05 -10.57 -3.76
N THR A 386 14.05 -10.63 -2.89
CA THR A 386 14.89 -9.47 -2.56
C THR A 386 15.67 -8.96 -3.76
N SER A 387 16.07 -9.86 -4.67
CA SER A 387 16.71 -9.50 -5.94
C SER A 387 15.73 -8.95 -6.99
N ARG A 388 14.43 -8.87 -6.71
CA ARG A 388 13.41 -8.26 -7.58
C ARG A 388 13.18 -6.79 -7.30
N GLN A 389 13.69 -6.25 -6.19
CA GLN A 389 13.66 -4.81 -5.97
C GLN A 389 14.71 -4.15 -6.86
N MET A 390 14.27 -3.18 -7.65
CA MET A 390 15.10 -2.50 -8.64
C MET A 390 16.01 -1.50 -7.93
N ARG A 391 17.33 -1.70 -8.08
CA ARG A 391 18.36 -0.92 -7.38
C ARG A 391 18.29 0.59 -7.65
N PHE A 392 17.86 0.98 -8.85
CA PHE A 392 17.75 2.38 -9.25
C PHE A 392 16.32 2.92 -9.06
N GLU A 393 15.30 2.22 -9.53
CA GLU A 393 13.93 2.74 -9.49
C GLU A 393 13.31 2.67 -8.10
N GLY A 394 13.74 1.74 -7.25
CA GLY A 394 13.19 1.49 -5.90
C GLY A 394 11.94 0.62 -5.88
N GLY A 395 11.20 0.55 -6.99
CA GLY A 395 10.09 -0.36 -7.21
C GLY A 395 10.52 -1.81 -7.47
N PHE A 396 9.58 -2.68 -7.82
CA PHE A 396 9.87 -4.10 -8.10
C PHE A 396 9.63 -4.47 -9.57
N GLN A 397 10.41 -5.42 -10.09
CA GLN A 397 10.13 -6.13 -11.33
C GLN A 397 9.40 -7.46 -11.04
N GLY A 398 8.54 -7.90 -11.97
CA GLY A 398 7.83 -9.18 -11.83
C GLY A 398 8.72 -10.42 -11.99
N ARG A 399 9.78 -10.30 -12.79
CA ARG A 399 10.72 -11.38 -13.14
C ARG A 399 12.10 -10.79 -13.38
N CYS A 400 13.14 -11.63 -13.33
CA CYS A 400 14.50 -11.20 -13.63
C CYS A 400 14.59 -10.58 -15.04
N ASN A 401 15.38 -9.51 -15.20
CA ASN A 401 15.58 -8.83 -16.49
C ASN A 401 14.28 -8.28 -17.14
N LYS A 402 13.25 -7.98 -16.34
CA LYS A 402 12.05 -7.26 -16.79
C LYS A 402 11.95 -5.90 -16.13
N LEU A 403 11.16 -5.02 -16.71
CA LEU A 403 11.02 -3.65 -16.23
C LEU A 403 10.34 -3.60 -14.85
N VAL A 404 10.60 -2.52 -14.11
CA VAL A 404 9.83 -2.15 -12.93
C VAL A 404 8.34 -1.99 -13.26
N ASP A 405 7.45 -2.30 -12.32
CA ASP A 405 6.02 -2.04 -12.42
C ASP A 405 5.38 -1.86 -11.04
N GLY A 406 4.55 -0.83 -10.90
CA GLY A 406 3.86 -0.43 -9.69
C GLY A 406 3.02 -1.54 -9.04
N CYS A 407 2.42 -2.45 -9.79
CA CYS A 407 1.60 -3.53 -9.20
C CYS A 407 2.44 -4.54 -8.42
N TYR A 408 3.71 -4.75 -8.79
CA TYR A 408 4.62 -5.64 -8.05
C TYR A 408 5.02 -5.07 -6.69
N SER A 409 4.68 -3.81 -6.39
CA SER A 409 4.78 -3.28 -5.04
C SER A 409 4.01 -4.12 -4.03
N PHE A 410 2.89 -4.74 -4.42
CA PHE A 410 2.20 -5.72 -3.59
C PHE A 410 2.69 -7.14 -3.86
N TRP A 411 2.66 -7.60 -5.11
CA TRP A 411 2.94 -9.01 -5.42
C TRP A 411 4.34 -9.48 -5.01
N GLN A 412 5.34 -8.61 -5.05
CA GLN A 412 6.70 -8.93 -4.60
C GLN A 412 6.89 -8.57 -3.13
N ALA A 413 6.66 -7.31 -2.74
CA ALA A 413 6.93 -6.90 -1.36
C ALA A 413 6.03 -7.60 -0.33
N GLY A 414 4.83 -8.02 -0.72
CA GLY A 414 3.92 -8.80 0.12
C GLY A 414 4.41 -10.21 0.45
N LEU A 415 5.40 -10.73 -0.27
CA LEU A 415 6.09 -11.97 0.11
C LEU A 415 6.92 -11.80 1.38
N LEU A 416 7.38 -10.60 1.69
CA LEU A 416 8.36 -10.34 2.74
C LEU A 416 7.73 -10.48 4.14
N PRO A 417 6.51 -9.96 4.41
CA PRO A 417 5.77 -10.30 5.62
C PRO A 417 5.46 -11.81 5.75
N LEU A 418 5.14 -12.49 4.63
CA LEU A 418 4.85 -13.93 4.64
C LEU A 418 6.10 -14.75 4.98
N LEU A 419 7.24 -14.43 4.38
CA LEU A 419 8.54 -15.04 4.68
C LEU A 419 8.98 -14.72 6.11
N HIS A 420 8.78 -13.49 6.58
CA HIS A 420 9.07 -13.11 7.96
C HIS A 420 8.31 -13.99 8.94
N ARG A 421 6.99 -14.18 8.74
CA ARG A 421 6.19 -15.12 9.55
C ARG A 421 6.75 -16.54 9.47
N ALA A 422 6.96 -17.07 8.26
CA ALA A 422 7.39 -18.45 8.06
C ALA A 422 8.77 -18.76 8.69
N LEU A 423 9.66 -17.78 8.72
CA LEU A 423 10.96 -17.86 9.38
C LEU A 423 10.85 -17.63 10.90
N HIS A 424 9.95 -16.75 11.34
CA HIS A 424 9.69 -16.49 12.76
C HIS A 424 9.14 -17.74 13.46
N THR A 425 8.20 -18.46 12.84
CA THR A 425 7.68 -19.74 13.37
C THR A 425 8.72 -20.86 13.39
N GLN A 426 9.86 -20.68 12.73
CA GLN A 426 11.02 -21.57 12.82
C GLN A 426 12.02 -21.13 13.90
N GLY A 427 11.74 -20.02 14.60
CA GLY A 427 12.60 -19.46 15.63
C GLY A 427 13.87 -18.82 15.07
N ASP A 428 13.84 -18.27 13.86
CA ASP A 428 15.01 -17.62 13.24
C ASP A 428 15.44 -16.39 14.07
N PRO A 429 16.62 -16.42 14.74
CA PRO A 429 17.06 -15.34 15.62
C PRO A 429 17.62 -14.14 14.87
N ALA A 430 17.83 -14.24 13.54
CA ALA A 430 18.40 -13.18 12.72
C ALA A 430 17.34 -12.24 12.14
N LEU A 431 16.06 -12.53 12.33
CA LEU A 431 14.98 -11.67 11.85
C LEU A 431 15.02 -10.29 12.51
N SER A 432 14.70 -9.28 11.70
CA SER A 432 14.58 -7.89 12.17
C SER A 432 13.36 -7.74 13.09
N MET A 433 13.46 -6.85 14.07
CA MET A 433 12.34 -6.51 14.97
C MET A 433 11.64 -5.21 14.58
N SER A 434 11.99 -4.62 13.43
CA SER A 434 11.46 -3.30 13.03
C SER A 434 11.28 -3.11 11.53
N HIS A 435 11.79 -4.00 10.67
CA HIS A 435 11.78 -3.79 9.23
C HIS A 435 11.55 -5.09 8.48
N TRP A 436 10.88 -4.98 7.34
CA TRP A 436 10.84 -6.05 6.35
C TRP A 436 12.19 -6.18 5.62
N MET A 437 12.47 -7.36 5.06
CA MET A 437 13.73 -7.65 4.38
C MET A 437 13.80 -7.04 2.96
N PHE A 438 13.31 -5.82 2.76
CA PHE A 438 13.45 -5.04 1.53
C PHE A 438 13.60 -3.54 1.87
N HIS A 439 14.02 -2.72 0.91
CA HIS A 439 14.22 -1.30 1.16
C HIS A 439 12.86 -0.56 1.16
N GLN A 440 12.19 -0.54 2.31
CA GLN A 440 10.86 0.06 2.51
C GLN A 440 10.78 1.51 2.01
N GLN A 441 11.72 2.38 2.38
CA GLN A 441 11.73 3.78 1.94
C GLN A 441 11.83 3.93 0.41
N ALA A 442 12.67 3.14 -0.28
CA ALA A 442 12.83 3.23 -1.73
C ALA A 442 11.56 2.81 -2.48
N LEU A 443 10.83 1.81 -1.95
CA LEU A 443 9.53 1.43 -2.53
C LEU A 443 8.50 2.57 -2.38
N GLN A 444 8.43 3.20 -1.20
CA GLN A 444 7.54 4.35 -0.99
C GLN A 444 7.90 5.52 -1.92
N GLU A 445 9.19 5.80 -2.09
CA GLU A 445 9.70 6.81 -3.02
C GLU A 445 9.27 6.55 -4.45
N TYR A 446 9.41 5.31 -4.94
CA TYR A 446 8.95 4.91 -6.27
C TYR A 446 7.45 5.17 -6.44
N ILE A 447 6.62 4.68 -5.52
CA ILE A 447 5.16 4.80 -5.63
C ILE A 447 4.73 6.26 -5.58
N LEU A 448 5.22 7.02 -4.61
CA LEU A 448 4.81 8.41 -4.37
C LEU A 448 5.31 9.37 -5.45
N MET A 449 6.46 9.10 -6.08
CA MET A 449 7.00 9.98 -7.12
C MET A 449 6.62 9.54 -8.54
N CYS A 450 6.56 8.24 -8.81
CA CYS A 450 6.49 7.71 -10.18
C CYS A 450 5.13 7.11 -10.54
N CYS A 451 4.36 6.62 -9.56
CA CYS A 451 3.14 5.83 -9.82
C CYS A 451 1.84 6.60 -9.61
N GLN A 452 1.88 7.91 -9.30
CA GLN A 452 0.67 8.70 -9.09
C GLN A 452 0.23 9.41 -10.39
N CYS A 453 -1.02 9.19 -10.81
CA CYS A 453 -1.60 10.02 -11.86
C CYS A 453 -2.04 11.38 -11.28
N PRO A 454 -1.64 12.52 -11.88
CA PRO A 454 -2.01 13.85 -11.38
C PRO A 454 -3.53 14.12 -11.30
N ALA A 455 -4.34 13.32 -12.01
CA ALA A 455 -5.80 13.40 -12.04
C ALA A 455 -6.51 12.39 -11.09
N GLY A 456 -5.77 11.67 -10.25
CA GLY A 456 -6.29 10.58 -9.40
C GLY A 456 -6.04 9.19 -9.99
N GLY A 457 -6.06 8.14 -9.17
CA GLY A 457 -5.59 6.80 -9.51
C GLY A 457 -4.06 6.65 -9.57
N LEU A 458 -3.58 5.41 -9.53
CA LEU A 458 -2.17 5.03 -9.69
C LEU A 458 -1.97 4.17 -10.94
N LEU A 459 -0.71 3.91 -11.30
CA LEU A 459 -0.30 3.35 -12.59
C LEU A 459 0.95 2.47 -12.47
N ASP A 460 1.25 1.74 -13.53
CA ASP A 460 2.45 0.89 -13.69
C ASP A 460 3.76 1.68 -13.49
N LYS A 461 4.06 2.60 -14.41
CA LYS A 461 5.28 3.43 -14.43
C LYS A 461 5.03 4.74 -15.21
N PRO A 462 5.85 5.79 -15.06
CA PRO A 462 5.66 7.05 -15.78
C PRO A 462 5.49 6.86 -17.28
N GLY A 463 4.46 7.51 -17.84
CA GLY A 463 4.08 7.37 -19.25
C GLY A 463 3.00 6.32 -19.52
N LYS A 464 2.62 5.51 -18.53
CA LYS A 464 1.46 4.61 -18.61
C LYS A 464 0.19 5.30 -18.12
N SER A 465 -0.96 4.79 -18.58
CA SER A 465 -2.28 5.23 -18.11
C SER A 465 -2.56 4.68 -16.72
N ARG A 466 -3.43 5.37 -15.98
CA ARG A 466 -4.00 4.87 -14.72
C ARG A 466 -5.05 3.80 -14.98
N ASP A 467 -5.24 2.92 -14.01
CA ASP A 467 -6.36 1.97 -13.95
C ASP A 467 -6.62 1.55 -12.49
N PHE A 468 -7.74 0.85 -12.24
CA PHE A 468 -8.11 0.42 -10.88
C PHE A 468 -7.21 -0.69 -10.33
N TYR A 469 -6.66 -1.54 -11.20
CA TYR A 469 -5.74 -2.61 -10.82
C TYR A 469 -4.46 -2.03 -10.18
N HIS A 470 -3.76 -1.14 -10.88
CA HIS A 470 -2.57 -0.48 -10.34
C HIS A 470 -2.90 0.44 -9.17
N THR A 471 -4.06 1.09 -9.17
CA THR A 471 -4.52 1.87 -8.01
C THR A 471 -4.58 1.01 -6.75
N CYS A 472 -5.18 -0.17 -6.83
CA CYS A 472 -5.24 -1.11 -5.73
C CYS A 472 -3.84 -1.56 -5.29
N TYR A 473 -3.07 -2.18 -6.20
CA TYR A 473 -1.83 -2.85 -5.80
C TYR A 473 -0.68 -1.89 -5.48
N CYS A 474 -0.64 -0.67 -6.04
CA CYS A 474 0.30 0.34 -5.58
C CYS A 474 -0.03 0.81 -4.16
N LEU A 475 -1.31 0.98 -3.80
CA LEU A 475 -1.70 1.36 -2.44
C LEU A 475 -1.46 0.21 -1.45
N SER A 476 -1.79 -1.04 -1.81
CA SER A 476 -1.51 -2.20 -0.98
C SER A 476 0.00 -2.35 -0.72
N GLY A 477 0.84 -2.20 -1.76
CA GLY A 477 2.28 -2.22 -1.62
C GLY A 477 2.84 -1.06 -0.79
N LEU A 478 2.25 0.14 -0.91
CA LEU A 478 2.60 1.30 -0.10
C LEU A 478 2.29 1.04 1.39
N SER A 479 1.12 0.48 1.68
CA SER A 479 0.73 0.07 3.05
C SER A 479 1.71 -0.95 3.63
N ILE A 480 2.08 -2.00 2.89
CA ILE A 480 3.09 -2.99 3.32
C ILE A 480 4.45 -2.33 3.61
N ALA A 481 4.85 -1.36 2.79
CA ALA A 481 6.10 -0.63 2.99
C ALA A 481 6.08 0.31 4.20
N GLN A 482 4.89 0.74 4.63
CA GLN A 482 4.71 1.64 5.78
C GLN A 482 4.66 0.88 7.10
N HIS A 483 4.05 -0.30 7.13
CA HIS A 483 3.71 -0.99 8.38
C HIS A 483 4.52 -2.27 8.56
N PHE A 484 5.38 -2.31 9.57
CA PHE A 484 6.00 -3.54 10.06
C PHE A 484 5.29 -4.02 11.33
N GLY A 485 5.06 -5.34 11.42
CA GLY A 485 4.60 -5.95 12.66
C GLY A 485 5.02 -7.43 12.81
N SER A 486 5.38 -7.82 14.02
CA SER A 486 5.80 -9.19 14.36
C SER A 486 5.57 -9.45 15.84
N GLY A 487 4.53 -10.23 16.17
CA GLY A 487 4.11 -10.43 17.56
C GLY A 487 3.71 -9.09 18.20
N ALA A 488 4.31 -8.76 19.36
CA ALA A 488 4.08 -7.49 20.04
C ALA A 488 4.84 -6.29 19.44
N MET A 489 5.73 -6.51 18.46
CA MET A 489 6.53 -5.45 17.86
C MET A 489 5.78 -4.79 16.70
N LEU A 490 5.66 -3.47 16.73
CA LEU A 490 5.08 -2.64 15.66
C LEU A 490 6.05 -1.51 15.34
N HIS A 491 6.30 -1.28 14.05
CA HIS A 491 7.15 -0.18 13.60
C HIS A 491 6.65 0.40 12.29
N ASP A 492 6.25 1.67 12.31
CA ASP A 492 5.79 2.37 11.12
C ASP A 492 6.89 3.27 10.54
N VAL A 493 7.05 3.20 9.23
CA VAL A 493 7.93 4.06 8.44
C VAL A 493 7.07 4.77 7.40
N VAL A 494 6.52 5.94 7.74
CA VAL A 494 5.70 6.73 6.80
C VAL A 494 6.55 7.82 6.17
N LEU A 495 6.87 7.66 4.89
CA LEU A 495 7.64 8.66 4.14
C LEU A 495 6.77 9.87 3.78
N GLY A 496 7.33 11.07 3.89
CA GLY A 496 6.69 12.30 3.48
C GLY A 496 5.83 12.91 4.57
N VAL A 497 4.66 13.43 4.19
CA VAL A 497 3.72 14.02 5.15
C VAL A 497 3.00 12.92 5.94
N PRO A 498 2.67 13.11 7.23
CA PRO A 498 2.03 12.07 8.05
C PRO A 498 0.71 11.55 7.47
N GLU A 499 -0.02 12.37 6.72
CA GLU A 499 -1.28 12.02 6.06
C GLU A 499 -1.09 11.01 4.91
N ASN A 500 0.14 10.64 4.58
CA ASN A 500 0.43 9.54 3.65
C ASN A 500 0.18 8.16 4.26
N ALA A 501 0.04 8.04 5.59
CA ALA A 501 -0.26 6.78 6.26
C ALA A 501 -1.56 6.17 5.68
N LEU A 502 -1.47 4.92 5.25
CA LEU A 502 -2.62 4.14 4.81
C LEU A 502 -3.11 3.24 5.95
N GLN A 503 -4.29 2.64 5.79
CA GLN A 503 -4.67 1.53 6.66
C GLN A 503 -3.78 0.31 6.37
N PRO A 504 -3.47 -0.54 7.36
CA PRO A 504 -2.71 -1.76 7.15
C PRO A 504 -3.52 -2.74 6.29
N THR A 505 -2.82 -3.54 5.47
CA THR A 505 -3.41 -4.66 4.71
C THR A 505 -2.88 -5.99 5.20
N HIS A 506 -3.73 -7.01 5.21
CA HIS A 506 -3.36 -8.36 5.57
C HIS A 506 -2.50 -8.99 4.46
N PRO A 507 -1.26 -9.46 4.72
CA PRO A 507 -0.34 -9.87 3.67
C PRO A 507 -0.77 -11.13 2.90
N VAL A 508 -1.63 -11.97 3.48
CA VAL A 508 -2.18 -13.16 2.80
C VAL A 508 -3.37 -12.82 1.89
N TYR A 509 -4.34 -12.04 2.37
CA TYR A 509 -5.66 -11.88 1.73
C TYR A 509 -5.77 -10.56 0.97
N ASN A 510 -4.92 -9.58 1.28
CA ASN A 510 -4.95 -8.21 0.77
C ASN A 510 -6.30 -7.51 0.97
N ILE A 511 -6.79 -7.56 2.20
CA ILE A 511 -7.89 -6.78 2.77
C ILE A 511 -7.49 -6.34 4.18
N GLY A 512 -8.22 -5.43 4.82
CA GLY A 512 -7.92 -4.99 6.19
C GLY A 512 -7.76 -6.19 7.16
N PRO A 513 -6.73 -6.20 8.03
CA PRO A 513 -6.59 -7.23 9.04
C PRO A 513 -7.84 -7.38 9.93
N ASP A 514 -8.50 -6.28 10.26
CA ASP A 514 -9.79 -6.27 10.96
C ASP A 514 -10.89 -7.00 10.18
N LYS A 515 -10.93 -6.85 8.85
CA LYS A 515 -11.90 -7.52 7.97
C LYS A 515 -11.67 -9.02 7.91
N VAL A 516 -10.42 -9.46 7.84
CA VAL A 516 -10.06 -10.88 7.91
C VAL A 516 -10.60 -11.47 9.21
N ILE A 517 -10.26 -10.86 10.34
CA ILE A 517 -10.68 -11.32 11.68
C ILE A 517 -12.20 -11.40 11.78
N GLN A 518 -12.88 -10.34 11.37
CA GLN A 518 -14.34 -10.24 11.45
C GLN A 518 -15.02 -11.33 10.60
N ALA A 519 -14.56 -11.52 9.36
CA ALA A 519 -15.13 -12.53 8.47
C ALA A 519 -14.86 -13.96 8.99
N THR A 520 -13.62 -14.27 9.38
CA THR A 520 -13.29 -15.61 9.90
C THR A 520 -14.08 -15.92 11.17
N MET A 521 -14.21 -14.97 12.10
CA MET A 521 -14.99 -15.16 13.32
C MET A 521 -16.48 -15.35 13.05
N HIS A 522 -17.02 -14.71 12.02
CA HIS A 522 -18.40 -14.91 11.59
C HIS A 522 -18.59 -16.31 10.99
N PHE A 523 -17.75 -16.71 10.04
CA PHE A 523 -17.92 -17.97 9.33
C PHE A 523 -17.56 -19.20 10.16
N LEU A 524 -16.70 -19.08 11.17
CA LEU A 524 -16.43 -20.15 12.14
C LEU A 524 -17.66 -20.53 12.99
N GLN A 525 -18.66 -19.66 13.08
CA GLN A 525 -19.93 -19.97 13.76
C GLN A 525 -20.85 -20.86 12.89
N LYS A 526 -20.52 -21.05 11.61
CA LYS A 526 -21.26 -21.90 10.68
C LYS A 526 -20.46 -23.19 10.44
N PRO A 527 -21.07 -24.38 10.49
CA PRO A 527 -20.35 -25.63 10.28
C PRO A 527 -19.82 -25.72 8.84
N VAL A 528 -18.79 -26.54 8.63
CA VAL A 528 -18.32 -26.89 7.29
C VAL A 528 -19.45 -27.63 6.55
N PRO A 529 -19.86 -27.21 5.34
CA PRO A 529 -20.99 -27.81 4.64
C PRO A 529 -20.87 -29.32 4.45
N GLY A 530 -21.84 -30.08 4.98
CA GLY A 530 -21.89 -31.54 4.81
C GLY A 530 -20.85 -32.32 5.62
N PHE A 531 -20.18 -31.67 6.57
CA PHE A 531 -19.23 -32.31 7.49
C PHE A 531 -19.72 -32.12 8.93
N GLU A 532 -20.05 -33.20 9.63
CA GLU A 532 -20.25 -33.18 11.08
C GLU A 532 -18.90 -33.47 11.74
N GLU A 533 -18.41 -32.57 12.58
CA GLU A 533 -17.38 -32.93 13.55
C GLU A 533 -18.04 -33.93 14.51
N HIS A 534 -17.58 -35.18 14.47
CA HIS A 534 -17.90 -36.11 15.56
C HIS A 534 -17.27 -35.51 16.83
N GLU A 535 -18.07 -34.87 17.67
CA GLU A 535 -17.69 -34.63 19.06
C GLU A 535 -17.42 -36.00 19.68
N ASP A 536 -16.15 -36.29 19.96
CA ASP A 536 -15.78 -37.42 20.79
C ASP A 536 -16.45 -37.22 22.16
N GLU A 537 -17.55 -37.94 22.40
CA GLU A 537 -18.18 -38.13 23.72
C GLU A 537 -17.17 -38.82 24.66
N ALA A 538 -16.24 -38.05 25.21
CA ALA A 538 -15.32 -38.47 26.25
C ALA A 538 -15.82 -37.98 27.62
N THR A 539 -17.04 -38.37 28.02
CA THR A 539 -17.46 -38.39 29.43
C THR A 539 -18.41 -39.56 29.69
N ALA A 540 -17.89 -40.78 29.65
CA ALA A 540 -18.51 -41.88 30.37
C ALA A 540 -18.17 -41.72 31.86
N GLU A 541 -19.17 -41.38 32.68
CA GLU A 541 -19.08 -41.42 34.13
C GLU A 541 -18.65 -42.83 34.59
N PRO A 542 -17.74 -42.97 35.57
CA PRO A 542 -17.47 -44.27 36.16
C PRO A 542 -18.67 -44.68 36.99
N ALA A 543 -19.34 -45.76 36.57
CA ALA A 543 -20.35 -46.44 37.36
C ALA A 543 -19.77 -46.79 38.74
N SER A 544 -20.47 -46.33 39.77
CA SER A 544 -20.26 -46.73 41.16
C SER A 544 -20.65 -48.19 41.34
N ASP A 545 -19.74 -49.00 41.90
CA ASP A 545 -20.05 -50.20 42.69
C ASP A 545 -19.05 -50.33 43.85
#